data_AF-A0A968MPJ7-F1
#
_entry.id   AF-A0A968MPJ7-F1
#
_cell.length_a   1.000
_cell.length_b   1.000
_cell.length_c   1.000
_cell.angle_alpha   90.00
_cell.angle_beta   90.00
_cell.angle_gamma   90.00
#
_symmetry.space_group_name_H-M   'P 1'
#
loop_
_entity.id
_entity.type
_entity.pdbx_description
1 polymer ?
#
loop_
_entity_poly.entity_id
_entity_poly.type
_entity_poly.pdbx_seq_one_letter_code
_entity_poly.pdbx_strand_id
1 'polypeptide(L)'
;MPSACDDNYQPVCGCDGGTYGNACEAERQGVSVRSNGECTNILKLCGGFLGDRCYEFEFCDFPSDGCDFADVSGVCRPRPLVCRAELEPVCGCDGKTYTNLCVAYGNGTDKAYAGNCR
;
A
#
# COMPACT_ATOMS: atom_id res chain seq x y z
N MET A 1 -15.82 1.01 20.85
CA MET A 1 -14.94 0.16 21.68
C MET A 1 -15.76 -0.86 22.44
N PRO A 2 -15.96 -2.05 21.87
CA PRO A 2 -16.69 -3.14 22.50
C PRO A 2 -15.90 -3.70 23.70
N SER A 3 -16.61 -3.98 24.80
CA SER A 3 -16.06 -4.47 26.07
C SER A 3 -15.64 -5.94 26.02
N ALA A 4 -16.17 -6.71 25.07
CA ALA A 4 -15.78 -8.08 24.75
C ALA A 4 -16.15 -8.39 23.30
N CYS A 5 -15.42 -9.31 22.68
CA CYS A 5 -15.78 -9.91 21.40
C CYS A 5 -16.01 -11.40 21.63
N ASP A 6 -16.94 -11.98 20.89
CA ASP A 6 -17.06 -13.43 20.81
C ASP A 6 -15.90 -14.04 20.00
N ASP A 7 -15.68 -15.34 20.20
CA ASP A 7 -14.63 -16.11 19.50
C ASP A 7 -15.11 -16.62 18.13
N ASN A 8 -16.15 -15.99 17.54
CA ASN A 8 -16.63 -16.38 16.21
C ASN A 8 -15.59 -15.98 15.16
N TYR A 9 -15.07 -16.97 14.44
CA TYR A 9 -14.10 -16.74 13.38
C TYR A 9 -14.81 -16.29 12.09
N GLN A 10 -14.82 -14.98 11.86
CA GLN A 10 -15.33 -14.31 10.66
C GLN A 10 -14.28 -13.32 10.19
N PRO A 11 -13.20 -13.80 9.55
CA PRO A 11 -12.01 -13.00 9.37
C PRO A 11 -12.28 -11.75 8.57
N VAL A 12 -11.59 -10.68 8.92
CA VAL A 12 -11.66 -9.40 8.23
C VAL A 12 -10.25 -8.89 7.94
N CYS A 13 -10.12 -8.17 6.85
CA CYS A 13 -8.90 -7.50 6.49
C CYS A 13 -8.97 -6.06 6.97
N GLY A 14 -8.05 -5.66 7.84
CA GLY A 14 -7.92 -4.29 8.33
C GLY A 14 -7.34 -3.35 7.27
N CYS A 15 -7.62 -2.06 7.41
CA CYS A 15 -6.99 -1.00 6.60
C CYS A 15 -5.48 -0.90 6.84
N ASP A 16 -4.98 -1.47 7.92
CA ASP A 16 -3.57 -1.62 8.26
C ASP A 16 -2.89 -2.80 7.55
N GLY A 17 -3.64 -3.60 6.78
CA GLY A 17 -3.15 -4.81 6.12
C GLY A 17 -3.07 -6.03 7.04
N GLY A 18 -3.54 -5.94 8.29
CA GLY A 18 -3.63 -7.04 9.24
C GLY A 18 -4.90 -7.87 9.06
N THR A 19 -4.78 -9.19 9.18
CA THR A 19 -5.94 -10.10 9.28
C THR A 19 -6.40 -10.19 10.73
N TYR A 20 -7.69 -9.98 10.97
CA TYR A 20 -8.32 -10.07 12.30
C TYR A 20 -9.34 -11.21 12.31
N GLY A 21 -9.54 -11.87 13.45
CA GLY A 21 -10.46 -13.01 13.58
C GLY A 21 -11.92 -12.63 13.37
N ASN A 22 -12.30 -11.40 13.71
CA ASN A 22 -13.57 -10.78 13.37
C ASN A 22 -13.54 -9.25 13.40
N ALA A 23 -14.63 -8.61 12.95
CA ALA A 23 -14.77 -7.14 12.93
C ALA A 23 -14.67 -6.52 14.33
N CYS A 24 -15.16 -7.20 15.36
CA CYS A 24 -15.08 -6.73 16.73
C CYS A 24 -13.62 -6.68 17.22
N GLU A 25 -12.82 -7.70 16.90
CA GLU A 25 -11.39 -7.73 17.21
C GLU A 25 -10.60 -6.61 16.51
N ALA A 26 -10.91 -6.34 15.25
CA ALA A 26 -10.33 -5.21 14.52
C ALA A 26 -10.66 -3.87 15.20
N GLU A 27 -11.94 -3.65 15.58
CA GLU A 27 -12.36 -2.42 16.25
C GLU A 27 -11.71 -2.26 17.65
N ARG A 28 -11.54 -3.34 18.41
CA ARG A 28 -10.82 -3.31 19.70
C ARG A 28 -9.37 -2.84 19.55
N GLN A 29 -8.74 -3.18 18.44
CA GLN A 29 -7.39 -2.72 18.11
C GLN A 29 -7.36 -1.35 17.42
N GLY A 30 -8.53 -0.71 17.26
CA GLY A 30 -8.65 0.60 16.60
C GLY A 30 -8.47 0.55 15.08
N VAL A 31 -8.62 -0.63 14.48
CA VAL A 31 -8.42 -0.86 13.06
C VAL A 31 -9.77 -0.96 12.35
N SER A 32 -9.93 -0.15 11.31
CA SER A 32 -11.12 -0.19 10.46
C SER A 32 -11.05 -1.36 9.49
N VAL A 33 -12.20 -2.00 9.23
CA VAL A 33 -12.30 -3.12 8.29
C VAL A 33 -12.32 -2.60 6.85
N ARG A 34 -11.37 -3.09 6.05
CA ARG A 34 -11.28 -2.86 4.60
C ARG A 34 -12.17 -3.81 3.81
N SER A 35 -12.15 -5.10 4.15
CA SER A 35 -12.92 -6.14 3.46
C SER A 35 -13.22 -7.32 4.36
N ASN A 36 -14.32 -8.02 4.07
CA ASN A 36 -14.60 -9.33 4.67
C ASN A 36 -13.66 -10.39 4.10
N GLY A 37 -13.28 -11.36 4.93
CA GLY A 37 -12.23 -12.33 4.64
C GLY A 37 -10.88 -11.88 5.19
N GLU A 38 -9.94 -12.82 5.27
CA GLU A 38 -8.56 -12.52 5.66
C GLU A 38 -7.94 -11.47 4.73
N CYS A 39 -6.92 -10.74 5.21
CA CYS A 39 -6.05 -10.04 4.27
C CYS A 39 -5.34 -11.07 3.42
N THR A 40 -5.98 -11.42 2.32
CA THR A 40 -5.37 -12.23 1.32
C THR A 40 -4.33 -11.34 0.66
N ASN A 41 -3.06 -11.54 1.00
CA ASN A 41 -1.91 -11.12 0.20
C ASN A 41 -1.91 -11.87 -1.16
N ILE A 42 -3.08 -12.07 -1.79
CA ILE A 42 -3.13 -12.33 -3.22
C ILE A 42 -2.60 -11.05 -3.80
N LEU A 43 -1.45 -11.17 -4.46
CA LEU A 43 -0.77 -10.10 -5.19
C LEU A 43 -1.83 -9.29 -5.96
N LYS A 44 -2.31 -8.18 -5.38
CA LYS A 44 -3.23 -7.31 -6.07
C LYS A 44 -2.40 -6.66 -7.15
N LEU A 45 -2.66 -7.04 -8.39
CA LEU A 45 -1.99 -6.47 -9.54
C LEU A 45 -2.50 -5.04 -9.74
N CYS A 46 -1.61 -4.18 -10.19
CA CYS A 46 -1.89 -2.78 -10.51
C CYS A 46 -1.15 -2.38 -11.77
N GLY A 47 -1.57 -1.31 -12.41
CA GLY A 47 -1.08 -0.96 -13.74
C GLY A 47 -1.59 -1.92 -14.80
N GLY A 48 -0.72 -2.31 -15.73
CA GLY A 48 -1.09 -3.13 -16.90
C GLY A 48 -2.04 -2.41 -17.87
N PHE A 49 -2.50 -3.14 -18.88
CA PHE A 49 -3.41 -2.61 -19.92
C PHE A 49 -4.73 -2.05 -19.37
N LEU A 50 -5.23 -2.66 -18.29
CA LEU A 50 -6.46 -2.22 -17.62
C LEU A 50 -6.26 -0.98 -16.75
N GLY A 51 -5.00 -0.67 -16.36
CA GLY A 51 -4.69 0.48 -15.50
C GLY A 51 -5.25 0.34 -14.08
N ASP A 52 -5.29 -0.88 -13.55
CA ASP A 52 -5.85 -1.16 -12.22
C ASP A 52 -5.10 -0.37 -11.14
N ARG A 53 -5.85 0.20 -10.20
CA ARG A 53 -5.29 1.03 -9.12
C ARG A 53 -5.28 0.31 -7.78
N CYS A 54 -4.20 0.52 -7.03
CA CYS A 54 -4.11 0.10 -5.64
C CYS A 54 -5.07 0.89 -4.75
N TYR A 55 -5.31 0.38 -3.54
CA TYR A 55 -6.12 1.11 -2.56
C TYR A 55 -5.40 2.36 -2.04
N GLU A 56 -6.13 3.22 -1.32
CA GLU A 56 -5.62 4.52 -0.82
C GLU A 56 -4.37 4.39 0.06
N PHE A 57 -4.22 3.27 0.78
CA PHE A 57 -3.07 3.01 1.66
C PHE A 57 -2.00 2.14 1.01
N GLU A 58 -2.04 1.98 -0.30
CA GLU A 58 -1.10 1.16 -1.08
C GLU A 58 -0.48 1.97 -2.22
N PHE A 59 0.70 1.56 -2.66
CA PHE A 59 1.33 2.04 -3.88
C PHE A 59 1.55 0.88 -4.83
N CYS A 60 1.65 1.18 -6.13
CA CYS A 60 1.91 0.17 -7.15
C CYS A 60 3.43 0.00 -7.32
N ASP A 61 3.97 -1.10 -6.83
CA ASP A 61 5.40 -1.45 -6.92
C ASP A 61 5.68 -2.14 -8.26
N PHE A 62 6.38 -1.46 -9.17
CA PHE A 62 6.73 -1.99 -10.48
C PHE A 62 8.11 -2.67 -10.45
N PRO A 63 8.29 -3.80 -11.14
CA PRO A 63 9.53 -4.59 -11.08
C PRO A 63 10.78 -3.90 -11.68
N SER A 64 10.66 -2.70 -12.26
CA SER A 64 11.74 -2.06 -13.00
C SER A 64 12.05 -0.63 -12.55
N ASP A 65 11.60 -0.20 -11.36
CA ASP A 65 11.80 1.17 -10.87
C ASP A 65 11.40 2.22 -11.93
N GLY A 66 10.39 1.89 -12.72
CA GLY A 66 10.04 2.56 -13.96
C GLY A 66 8.54 2.71 -14.03
N CYS A 67 8.13 3.95 -14.19
CA CYS A 67 6.75 4.33 -14.36
C CYS A 67 6.46 4.27 -15.85
N ASP A 68 5.39 3.58 -16.24
CA ASP A 68 4.83 3.76 -17.58
C ASP A 68 5.58 3.05 -18.73
N PHE A 69 5.98 1.79 -18.51
CA PHE A 69 6.09 0.88 -19.65
C PHE A 69 4.68 0.38 -19.98
N ALA A 70 4.25 0.56 -21.23
CA ALA A 70 2.93 0.12 -21.68
C ALA A 70 2.69 -1.34 -21.27
N ASP A 71 1.59 -1.55 -20.54
CA ASP A 71 1.12 -2.84 -20.05
C ASP A 71 1.97 -3.53 -18.97
N VAL A 72 2.94 -2.83 -18.35
CA VAL A 72 3.63 -3.40 -17.19
C VAL A 72 2.70 -3.38 -15.98
N SER A 73 2.48 -4.58 -15.44
CA SER A 73 1.77 -4.76 -14.18
C SER A 73 2.77 -4.72 -13.01
N GLY A 74 2.43 -3.96 -12.00
CA GLY A 74 3.07 -3.97 -10.69
C GLY A 74 2.26 -4.76 -9.68
N VAL A 75 2.74 -4.76 -8.44
CA VAL A 75 2.08 -5.36 -7.29
C VAL A 75 1.73 -4.27 -6.30
N CYS A 76 0.52 -4.25 -5.78
CA CYS A 76 0.16 -3.35 -4.71
C CYS A 76 0.90 -3.72 -3.42
N ARG A 77 1.64 -2.76 -2.89
CA ARG A 77 2.35 -2.85 -1.62
C ARG A 77 1.79 -1.81 -0.64
N PRO A 78 1.75 -2.11 0.67
CA PRO A 78 1.31 -1.15 1.66
C PRO A 78 2.28 0.05 1.73
N ARG A 79 1.73 1.25 1.92
CA ARG A 79 2.52 2.47 2.07
C ARG A 79 3.20 2.50 3.45
N PRO A 80 4.50 2.78 3.53
CA PRO A 80 5.16 2.98 4.81
C PRO A 80 4.66 4.26 5.49
N LEU A 81 4.30 4.18 6.77
CA LEU A 81 3.86 5.33 7.59
C LEU A 81 5.02 6.12 8.18
N VAL A 82 6.18 5.47 8.37
CA VAL A 82 7.36 6.04 9.03
C VAL A 82 8.57 5.82 8.14
N CYS A 83 9.26 6.91 7.81
CA CYS A 83 10.45 6.89 6.98
C CYS A 83 11.64 7.49 7.72
N ARG A 84 12.84 6.97 7.43
CA ARG A 84 14.09 7.54 7.93
C ARG A 84 14.39 8.86 7.21
N ALA A 85 15.12 9.74 7.89
CA ALA A 85 15.59 11.01 7.34
C ALA A 85 16.87 10.81 6.50
N GLU A 86 16.79 9.95 5.49
CA GLU A 86 17.84 9.73 4.50
C GLU A 86 17.65 10.72 3.34
N LEU A 87 18.74 11.35 2.90
CA LEU A 87 18.75 12.36 1.83
C LEU A 87 19.22 11.72 0.53
N GLU A 88 18.38 10.89 -0.06
CA GLU A 88 18.62 10.17 -1.32
C GLU A 88 17.47 10.45 -2.28
N PRO A 89 17.44 11.63 -2.93
CA PRO A 89 16.26 12.08 -3.64
C PRO A 89 15.89 11.17 -4.81
N VAL A 90 14.58 11.04 -5.06
CA VAL A 90 14.03 10.25 -6.16
C VAL A 90 12.93 11.02 -6.88
N CYS A 91 12.77 10.76 -8.17
CA CYS A 91 11.63 11.24 -8.93
C CYS A 91 10.56 10.14 -8.90
N GLY A 92 9.36 10.48 -8.43
CA GLY A 92 8.23 9.56 -8.40
C GLY A 92 7.50 9.48 -9.75
N CYS A 93 6.68 8.44 -9.93
CA CYS A 93 5.80 8.30 -11.10
C CYS A 93 4.78 9.42 -11.29
N ASP A 94 4.57 10.22 -10.25
CA ASP A 94 3.68 11.38 -10.26
C ASP A 94 4.40 12.67 -10.68
N GLY A 95 5.67 12.58 -11.09
CA GLY A 95 6.50 13.71 -11.51
C GLY A 95 6.97 14.59 -10.34
N LYS A 96 6.82 14.15 -9.09
CA LYS A 96 7.29 14.87 -7.91
C LYS A 96 8.62 14.31 -7.42
N THR A 97 9.46 15.21 -6.94
CA THR A 97 10.71 14.84 -6.26
C THR A 97 10.43 14.58 -4.80
N TYR A 98 10.91 13.43 -4.30
CA TYR A 98 10.81 13.04 -2.90
C TYR A 98 12.20 12.97 -2.27
N THR A 99 12.28 13.27 -0.97
CA THR A 99 13.54 13.26 -0.20
C THR A 99 14.23 11.91 -0.21
N ASN A 100 13.45 10.83 -0.20
CA ASN A 100 13.91 9.46 -0.39
C ASN A 100 12.79 8.55 -0.89
N LEU A 101 13.16 7.31 -1.23
CA LEU A 101 12.27 6.28 -1.74
C LEU A 101 11.10 5.96 -0.80
N CYS A 102 11.36 5.87 0.50
CA CYS A 102 10.32 5.60 1.48
C CYS A 102 9.25 6.71 1.47
N VAL A 103 9.65 7.98 1.36
CA VAL A 103 8.69 9.10 1.29
C VAL A 103 7.87 9.04 -0.01
N ALA A 104 8.46 8.61 -1.14
CA ALA A 104 7.71 8.38 -2.37
C ALA A 104 6.64 7.28 -2.19
N TYR A 105 7.03 6.12 -1.63
CA TYR A 105 6.11 5.03 -1.32
C TYR A 105 5.02 5.46 -0.33
N GLY A 106 5.37 6.23 0.70
CA GLY A 106 4.43 6.79 1.66
C GLY A 106 3.39 7.73 1.01
N ASN A 107 3.77 8.41 -0.07
CA ASN A 107 2.88 9.24 -0.87
C ASN A 107 2.08 8.46 -1.93
N GLY A 108 2.30 7.15 -2.05
CA GLY A 108 1.54 6.29 -2.95
C GLY A 108 2.08 6.17 -4.35
N THR A 109 3.34 6.57 -4.56
CA THR A 109 3.96 6.56 -5.88
C THR A 109 5.24 5.74 -5.86
N ASP A 110 5.50 5.02 -6.96
CA ASP A 110 6.75 4.30 -7.14
C ASP A 110 7.84 5.23 -7.68
N LYS A 111 9.08 4.78 -7.63
CA LYS A 111 10.23 5.49 -8.19
C LYS A 111 10.21 5.38 -9.71
N ALA A 112 10.36 6.52 -10.39
CA ALA A 112 10.62 6.60 -11.83
C ALA A 112 12.11 6.50 -12.15
N TYR A 113 12.94 7.21 -11.36
CA TYR A 113 14.39 7.16 -11.44
C TYR A 113 15.01 7.83 -10.21
N ALA A 114 16.29 7.52 -9.97
CA ALA A 114 17.06 8.15 -8.90
C ALA A 114 17.43 9.61 -9.24
N GLY A 115 17.37 10.48 -8.24
CA GLY A 115 17.60 11.91 -8.36
C GLY A 115 16.32 12.74 -8.47
N ASN A 116 16.47 14.06 -8.53
CA ASN A 116 15.33 14.97 -8.67
C ASN A 116 14.71 14.88 -10.07
N CYS A 117 13.40 15.13 -10.16
CA CYS A 117 12.70 15.26 -11.43
C CYS A 117 13.28 16.41 -12.27
N ARG A 118 13.23 16.27 -13.60
CA ARG A 118 13.78 17.21 -14.58
C ARG A 118 12.76 17.61 -15.63
#